data_AF-A0A959LVM5-F1
#
_entry.id   AF-A0A959LVM5-F1
#
_cell.length_a   1.000
_cell.length_b   1.000
_cell.length_c   1.000
_cell.angle_alpha   90.00
_cell.angle_beta   90.00
_cell.angle_gamma   90.00
#
_symmetry.space_group_name_H-M   'P 1'
#
loop_
_entity.id
_entity.type
_entity.pdbx_description
1 polymer ?
#
loop_
_entity_poly.entity_id
_entity_poly.type
_entity_poly.pdbx_seq_one_letter_code
_entity_poly.pdbx_strand_id
1 'polypeptide(L)'
;MKPINMNYTKNGIIVEPLKVFRINGEYILGIYKGGLSEFDLLIKYRQKNSNTSSGWSRIRTPKLIHWAVDILLKMNQEPKRTKEFLNSLLNYWDKEVTIISSAIERNELLTESFINEVTEEAEKYKELANNGEYSVKFLILIAKLLMFQEKTNRNDAYMFRTLLVALENGEDIFKIVSVATHR
;
A
#
# COMPACT_ATOMS: atom_id res chain seq x y z
N MET A 1 1.05 7.74 -25.40
CA MET A 1 0.81 6.59 -24.50
C MET A 1 -0.70 6.45 -24.32
N LYS A 2 -1.31 5.28 -24.57
CA LYS A 2 -2.77 5.14 -24.35
C LYS A 2 -3.11 5.43 -22.87
N PRO A 3 -4.18 6.18 -22.57
CA PRO A 3 -4.62 6.39 -21.20
C PRO A 3 -4.97 5.02 -20.60
N ILE A 4 -4.44 4.73 -19.41
CA ILE A 4 -4.67 3.43 -18.78
C ILE A 4 -5.90 3.54 -17.91
N ASN A 5 -6.94 2.80 -18.30
CA ASN A 5 -8.24 2.85 -17.65
C ASN A 5 -8.19 2.17 -16.28
N MET A 6 -8.32 2.99 -15.24
CA MET A 6 -8.47 2.56 -13.85
C MET A 6 -9.92 2.60 -13.36
N ASN A 7 -10.88 2.98 -14.21
CA ASN A 7 -12.29 2.94 -13.84
C ASN A 7 -12.72 1.49 -13.58
N TYR A 8 -13.59 1.29 -12.60
CA TYR A 8 -14.20 0.00 -12.32
C TYR A 8 -15.69 0.14 -12.06
N THR A 9 -16.46 -0.89 -12.37
CA THR A 9 -17.90 -0.90 -12.12
C THR A 9 -18.19 -1.46 -10.73
N LYS A 10 -19.01 -0.75 -9.95
CA LYS A 10 -19.58 -1.22 -8.67
C LYS A 10 -21.09 -1.01 -8.72
N ASN A 11 -21.86 -2.08 -8.59
CA ASN A 11 -23.34 -2.03 -8.63
C ASN A 11 -23.90 -1.31 -9.88
N GLY A 12 -23.30 -1.54 -11.05
CA GLY A 12 -23.70 -0.89 -12.31
C GLY A 12 -23.20 0.55 -12.49
N ILE A 13 -22.58 1.15 -11.48
CA ILE A 13 -22.05 2.52 -11.53
C ILE A 13 -20.55 2.47 -11.84
N ILE A 14 -20.11 3.32 -12.78
CA ILE A 14 -18.69 3.54 -13.07
C ILE A 14 -18.08 4.38 -11.95
N VAL A 15 -17.05 3.85 -11.31
CA VAL A 15 -16.28 4.54 -10.28
C VAL A 15 -14.97 5.01 -10.88
N GLU A 16 -14.75 6.32 -10.85
CA GLU A 16 -13.56 6.99 -11.38
C GLU A 16 -12.55 7.28 -10.26
N PRO A 17 -11.24 7.18 -10.54
CA PRO A 17 -10.21 7.48 -9.55
C PRO A 17 -10.13 8.99 -9.29
N LEU A 18 -9.92 9.35 -8.02
CA LEU A 18 -9.51 10.68 -7.60
C LEU A 18 -8.10 11.01 -8.12
N LYS A 19 -7.20 10.02 -8.12
CA LYS A 19 -5.82 10.16 -8.59
C LYS A 19 -5.29 8.82 -9.10
N VAL A 20 -4.42 8.89 -10.11
CA VAL A 20 -3.72 7.73 -10.68
C VAL A 20 -2.23 7.99 -10.69
N PHE A 21 -1.46 7.04 -10.17
CA PHE A 21 0.00 7.06 -10.16
C PHE A 21 0.57 5.88 -10.94
N ARG A 22 1.71 6.10 -11.61
CA ARG A 22 2.51 5.03 -12.21
C ARG A 22 3.77 4.84 -11.40
N ILE A 23 4.01 3.61 -10.96
CA ILE A 23 5.10 3.28 -10.07
C ILE A 23 6.09 2.39 -10.81
N ASN A 24 7.28 2.93 -11.06
CA ASN A 24 8.43 2.25 -11.69
C ASN A 24 8.11 1.57 -13.04
N GLY A 25 7.04 1.98 -13.72
CA GLY A 25 6.59 1.36 -14.97
C GLY A 25 5.96 -0.03 -14.82
N GLU A 26 5.88 -0.56 -13.60
CA GLU A 26 5.40 -1.92 -13.30
C GLU A 26 4.04 -1.95 -12.64
N TYR A 27 3.67 -0.87 -11.94
CA TYR A 27 2.39 -0.77 -11.26
C TYR A 27 1.64 0.50 -11.64
N ILE A 28 0.33 0.41 -11.59
CA ILE A 28 -0.57 1.56 -11.69
C ILE A 28 -1.44 1.55 -10.46
N LEU A 29 -1.39 2.61 -9.70
CA LEU A 29 -2.18 2.80 -8.50
C LEU A 29 -3.30 3.79 -8.80
N GLY A 30 -4.53 3.40 -8.51
CA GLY A 30 -5.71 4.27 -8.55
C GLY A 30 -6.23 4.44 -7.13
N ILE A 31 -6.56 5.67 -6.78
CA ILE A 31 -7.11 6.03 -5.48
C ILE A 31 -8.51 6.58 -5.71
N TYR A 32 -9.49 6.12 -4.95
CA TYR A 32 -10.91 6.44 -5.11
C TYR A 32 -11.46 6.94 -3.77
N LYS A 33 -12.60 7.63 -3.81
CA LYS A 33 -13.40 7.84 -2.61
C LYS A 33 -13.90 6.48 -2.11
N GLY A 34 -13.59 6.14 -0.88
CA GLY A 34 -14.11 4.96 -0.21
C GLY A 34 -15.55 5.15 0.24
N GLY A 35 -16.06 4.22 1.05
CA GLY A 35 -17.46 4.19 1.45
C GLY A 35 -17.69 4.11 2.96
N LEU A 36 -16.63 4.01 3.76
CA LEU A 36 -16.73 3.85 5.22
C LEU A 36 -16.85 5.20 5.94
N SER A 37 -16.23 6.25 5.41
CA SER A 37 -16.26 7.61 5.95
C SER A 37 -16.22 8.64 4.81
N GLU A 38 -16.44 9.92 5.12
CA GLU A 38 -16.46 10.99 4.11
C GLU A 38 -15.13 11.13 3.36
N PHE A 39 -14.01 10.93 4.07
CA PHE A 39 -12.66 11.05 3.54
C PHE A 39 -11.95 9.71 3.35
N ASP A 40 -12.70 8.60 3.41
CA ASP A 40 -12.20 7.25 3.16
C ASP A 40 -11.48 7.17 1.82
N LEU A 41 -10.35 6.46 1.83
CA LEU A 41 -9.53 6.17 0.68
C LEU A 41 -9.72 4.71 0.29
N LEU A 42 -10.13 4.46 -0.94
CA LEU A 42 -10.09 3.13 -1.51
C LEU A 42 -8.90 3.03 -2.45
N ILE A 43 -8.03 2.06 -2.21
CA ILE A 43 -6.82 1.83 -3.00
C ILE A 43 -7.07 0.65 -3.95
N LYS A 44 -6.76 0.83 -5.24
CA LYS A 44 -6.72 -0.26 -6.21
C LYS A 44 -5.52 -0.16 -7.11
N TYR A 45 -5.03 -1.28 -7.61
CA TYR A 45 -3.86 -1.29 -8.48
C TYR A 45 -3.98 -2.28 -9.64
N ARG A 46 -3.15 -2.06 -10.65
CA ARG A 46 -2.78 -3.03 -11.68
C ARG A 46 -1.28 -3.25 -11.64
N GLN A 47 -0.84 -4.44 -12.01
CA GLN A 47 0.56 -4.79 -12.21
C GLN A 47 0.78 -5.19 -13.66
N LYS A 48 1.97 -4.93 -14.19
CA LYS A 48 2.33 -5.33 -15.55
C LYS A 48 2.17 -6.83 -15.69
N ASN A 49 1.56 -7.26 -16.79
CA ASN A 49 1.31 -8.67 -17.05
C ASN A 49 1.33 -8.92 -18.56
N SER A 50 2.43 -9.53 -19.02
CA SER A 50 2.66 -9.90 -20.42
C SER A 50 1.67 -10.93 -20.95
N ASN A 51 1.02 -11.70 -20.08
CA ASN A 51 0.03 -12.71 -20.46
C ASN A 51 -1.36 -12.11 -20.76
N THR A 52 -1.50 -10.79 -20.81
CA THR A 52 -2.76 -10.11 -21.11
C THR A 52 -2.61 -9.24 -22.35
N SER A 53 -3.67 -9.14 -23.15
CA SER A 53 -3.70 -8.28 -24.34
C SER A 53 -3.47 -6.80 -24.03
N SER A 54 -3.84 -6.36 -22.82
CA SER A 54 -3.62 -4.99 -22.37
C SER A 54 -2.21 -4.72 -21.83
N GLY A 55 -1.42 -5.77 -21.55
CA GLY A 55 -0.15 -5.67 -20.84
C GLY A 55 -0.27 -5.42 -19.33
N TRP A 56 -1.50 -5.45 -18.78
CA TRP A 56 -1.81 -5.16 -17.38
C TRP A 56 -2.74 -6.20 -16.78
N SER A 57 -2.55 -6.50 -15.50
CA SER A 57 -3.49 -7.31 -14.72
C SER A 57 -4.87 -6.65 -14.62
N ARG A 58 -5.86 -7.44 -14.19
CA ARG A 58 -7.15 -6.92 -13.71
C ARG A 58 -6.93 -5.98 -12.53
N ILE A 59 -7.83 -5.02 -12.33
CA ILE A 59 -7.81 -4.14 -11.16
C ILE A 59 -7.97 -4.98 -9.89
N ARG A 60 -7.06 -4.80 -8.94
CA ARG A 60 -7.01 -5.51 -7.66
C ARG A 60 -7.08 -4.51 -6.51
N THR A 61 -7.60 -4.93 -5.37
CA THR A 61 -7.44 -4.20 -4.11
C THR A 61 -6.23 -4.80 -3.38
N PRO A 62 -5.29 -4.00 -2.85
CA PRO A 62 -4.21 -4.50 -2.01
C PRO A 62 -4.75 -5.31 -0.84
N LYS A 63 -4.10 -6.44 -0.53
CA LYS A 63 -4.47 -7.27 0.62
C LYS A 63 -3.30 -7.32 1.59
N LEU A 64 -3.60 -7.17 2.89
CA LEU A 64 -2.61 -7.24 3.96
C LEU A 64 -1.80 -8.53 3.88
N ILE A 65 -2.45 -9.66 3.62
CA ILE A 65 -1.76 -10.95 3.48
C ILE A 65 -0.71 -10.97 2.35
N HIS A 66 -0.98 -10.35 1.21
CA HIS A 66 0.02 -10.31 0.13
C HIS A 66 1.21 -9.43 0.51
N TRP A 67 0.94 -8.31 1.20
CA TRP A 67 2.00 -7.45 1.73
C TRP A 67 2.84 -8.18 2.77
N ALA A 68 2.20 -8.88 3.72
CA ALA A 68 2.85 -9.65 4.77
C ALA A 68 3.74 -10.77 4.21
N VAL A 69 3.23 -11.54 3.24
CA VAL A 69 3.99 -12.61 2.57
C VAL A 69 5.24 -12.06 1.90
N ASP A 70 5.13 -10.90 1.24
CA ASP A 70 6.26 -10.26 0.58
C ASP A 70 7.35 -9.82 1.58
N ILE A 71 6.94 -9.28 2.73
CA ILE A 71 7.86 -8.96 3.83
C ILE A 71 8.49 -10.22 4.42
N LEU A 72 7.77 -11.31 4.59
CA LEU A 72 8.34 -12.56 5.09
C LEU A 72 9.43 -13.11 4.17
N LEU A 73 9.23 -13.03 2.84
CA LEU A 73 10.24 -13.40 1.86
C LEU A 73 11.49 -12.52 1.97
N LYS A 74 11.31 -11.20 2.11
CA LYS A 74 12.41 -10.24 2.32
C LYS A 74 13.11 -10.48 3.67
N MET A 75 12.36 -10.78 4.74
CA MET A 75 12.88 -11.05 6.07
C MET A 75 13.74 -12.32 6.09
N ASN A 76 13.36 -13.37 5.36
CA ASN A 76 14.14 -14.60 5.28
C ASN A 76 15.49 -14.42 4.60
N GLN A 77 15.60 -13.44 3.69
CA GLN A 77 16.83 -13.20 2.93
C GLN A 77 17.70 -12.11 3.54
N GLU A 78 17.08 -10.99 3.92
CA GLU A 78 17.74 -9.80 4.47
C GLU A 78 17.07 -9.38 5.79
N PRO A 79 17.24 -10.14 6.89
CA PRO A 79 16.50 -9.91 8.13
C PRO A 79 16.76 -8.53 8.72
N LYS A 80 18.03 -8.12 8.79
CA LYS A 80 18.43 -6.84 9.39
C LYS A 80 17.81 -5.66 8.62
N ARG A 81 17.95 -5.66 7.29
CA ARG A 81 17.44 -4.58 6.45
C ARG A 81 15.92 -4.55 6.42
N THR A 82 15.27 -5.71 6.47
CA THR A 82 13.81 -5.81 6.56
C THR A 82 13.29 -5.29 7.91
N LYS A 83 13.99 -5.54 9.02
CA LYS A 83 13.64 -4.94 10.32
C LYS A 83 13.81 -3.42 10.33
N GLU A 84 14.89 -2.90 9.75
CA GLU A 84 15.08 -1.44 9.59
C GLU A 84 13.96 -0.81 8.76
N PHE A 85 13.49 -1.51 7.73
CA PHE A 85 12.33 -1.14 6.92
C PHE A 85 11.02 -1.15 7.71
N LEU A 86 10.74 -2.19 8.48
CA LEU A 86 9.54 -2.27 9.32
C LEU A 86 9.54 -1.18 10.40
N ASN A 87 10.70 -0.91 11.00
CA ASN A 87 10.86 0.15 11.99
C ASN A 87 10.66 1.55 11.40
N SER A 88 11.03 1.80 10.14
CA SER A 88 10.70 3.09 9.50
C SER A 88 9.20 3.26 9.32
N LEU A 89 8.49 2.19 8.92
CA LEU A 89 7.04 2.21 8.76
C LEU A 89 6.30 2.38 10.10
N LEU A 90 6.76 1.73 11.17
CA LEU A 90 6.22 1.92 12.52
C LEU A 90 6.43 3.37 13.00
N ASN A 91 7.63 3.91 12.82
CA ASN A 91 7.90 5.31 13.13
C ASN A 91 7.01 6.27 12.32
N TYR A 92 6.79 5.99 11.04
CA TYR A 92 5.91 6.78 10.19
C TYR A 92 4.45 6.71 10.68
N TRP A 93 3.97 5.52 11.06
CA TRP A 93 2.65 5.36 11.66
C TRP A 93 2.49 6.23 12.91
N ASP A 94 3.47 6.18 13.82
CA ASP A 94 3.37 6.83 15.13
C ASP A 94 3.54 8.35 15.04
N LYS A 95 4.31 8.86 14.07
CA LYS A 95 4.65 10.30 13.98
C LYS A 95 3.89 11.08 12.90
N GLU A 96 3.65 10.48 11.74
CA GLU A 96 3.22 11.21 10.54
C GLU A 96 1.76 10.92 10.16
N VAL A 97 1.26 9.71 10.44
CA VAL A 97 -0.10 9.33 10.01
C VAL A 97 -1.13 10.00 10.91
N THR A 98 -1.96 10.86 10.32
CA THR A 98 -3.08 11.54 11.00
C THR A 98 -4.42 11.13 10.38
N ILE A 99 -5.52 11.46 11.06
CA ILE A 99 -6.87 11.28 10.54
C ILE A 99 -7.09 12.31 9.44
N ILE A 100 -7.57 11.88 8.27
CA ILE A 100 -7.96 12.80 7.21
C ILE A 100 -9.35 13.36 7.54
N SER A 101 -9.42 14.65 7.78
CA SER A 101 -10.61 15.40 8.21
C SER A 101 -11.15 16.36 7.14
N SER A 102 -10.44 16.50 6.02
CA SER A 102 -10.89 17.35 4.90
C SER A 102 -10.46 16.84 3.54
N ALA A 103 -11.15 17.32 2.50
CA ALA A 103 -10.75 17.05 1.11
C ALA A 103 -9.39 17.69 0.76
N ILE A 104 -9.00 18.77 1.45
CA ILE A 104 -7.71 19.44 1.25
C ILE A 104 -6.58 18.53 1.73
N GLU A 105 -6.65 18.05 2.98
CA GLU A 105 -5.68 17.09 3.55
C GLU A 105 -5.58 15.83 2.70
N ARG A 106 -6.72 15.31 2.23
CA ARG A 106 -6.75 14.18 1.32
C ARG A 106 -5.99 14.48 0.03
N ASN A 107 -6.22 15.63 -0.59
CA ASN A 107 -5.59 15.98 -1.86
C ASN A 107 -4.08 16.26 -1.70
N GLU A 108 -3.66 16.81 -0.57
CA GLU A 108 -2.24 17.03 -0.22
C GLU A 108 -1.47 15.70 -0.10
N LEU A 109 -2.07 14.68 0.52
CA LEU A 109 -1.53 13.32 0.55
C LEU A 109 -1.38 12.71 -0.85
N LEU A 110 -2.18 13.16 -1.82
CA LEU A 110 -2.19 12.64 -3.20
C LEU A 110 -1.41 13.51 -4.20
N THR A 111 -0.46 14.29 -3.70
CA THR A 111 0.44 15.11 -4.51
C THR A 111 1.64 14.33 -5.05
N GLU A 112 2.33 14.90 -6.04
CA GLU A 112 3.61 14.35 -6.51
C GLU A 112 4.71 14.43 -5.44
N SER A 113 4.62 15.36 -4.49
CA SER A 113 5.55 15.46 -3.36
C SER A 113 5.56 14.18 -2.54
N PHE A 114 4.37 13.66 -2.20
CA PHE A 114 4.23 12.40 -1.48
C PHE A 114 4.87 11.22 -2.24
N ILE A 115 4.71 11.18 -3.57
CA ILE A 115 5.33 10.14 -4.40
C ILE A 115 6.86 10.28 -4.45
N ASN A 116 7.38 11.51 -4.46
CA ASN A 116 8.81 11.77 -4.44
C ASN A 116 9.42 11.34 -3.10
N GLU A 117 8.80 11.68 -1.97
CA GLU A 117 9.22 11.22 -0.63
C GLU A 117 9.25 9.69 -0.55
N VAL A 118 8.21 9.02 -1.06
CA VAL A 118 8.17 7.55 -1.13
C VAL A 118 9.28 6.99 -2.03
N THR A 119 9.65 7.71 -3.09
CA THR A 119 10.75 7.32 -3.99
C THR A 119 12.09 7.42 -3.28
N GLU A 120 12.36 8.54 -2.60
CA GLU A 120 13.59 8.76 -1.84
C GLU A 120 13.74 7.76 -0.69
N GLU A 121 12.63 7.43 0.00
CA GLU A 121 12.62 6.39 1.02
C GLU A 121 12.93 5.01 0.43
N ALA A 122 12.34 4.67 -0.72
CA ALA A 122 12.56 3.39 -1.37
C ALA A 122 14.03 3.15 -1.75
N GLU A 123 14.77 4.19 -2.13
CA GLU A 123 16.20 4.10 -2.45
C GLU A 123 17.05 3.64 -1.26
N LYS A 124 16.64 3.98 -0.03
CA LYS A 124 17.30 3.47 1.18
C LYS A 124 17.21 1.95 1.23
N TYR A 125 16.15 1.36 0.74
CA TYR A 125 15.87 -0.07 0.87
C TYR A 125 16.00 -0.83 -0.45
N LYS A 126 16.71 -0.27 -1.45
CA LYS A 126 16.86 -0.88 -2.79
C LYS A 126 17.38 -2.31 -2.78
N GLU A 127 18.17 -2.70 -1.78
CA GLU A 127 18.69 -4.06 -1.60
C GLU A 127 17.57 -5.10 -1.37
N LEU A 128 16.44 -4.67 -0.78
CA LEU A 128 15.27 -5.53 -0.61
C LEU A 128 14.51 -5.77 -1.93
N ALA A 129 14.81 -5.03 -3.01
CA ALA A 129 14.08 -5.13 -4.27
C ALA A 129 14.34 -6.45 -5.02
N ASN A 130 15.39 -7.19 -4.68
CA ASN A 130 15.75 -8.43 -5.37
C ASN A 130 14.85 -9.61 -4.98
N ASN A 131 13.97 -9.45 -3.98
CA ASN A 131 13.28 -10.54 -3.31
C ASN A 131 11.80 -10.25 -3.16
N GLY A 132 10.94 -11.24 -3.43
CA GLY A 132 9.47 -11.07 -3.38
C GLY A 132 8.86 -10.67 -4.72
N GLU A 133 7.55 -10.45 -4.71
CA GLU A 133 6.76 -10.05 -5.89
C GLU A 133 6.76 -8.53 -6.05
N TYR A 134 6.72 -7.78 -4.95
CA TYR A 134 6.54 -6.34 -4.95
C TYR A 134 7.85 -5.56 -4.84
N SER A 135 7.96 -4.53 -5.69
CA SER A 135 9.01 -3.51 -5.55
C SER A 135 8.87 -2.78 -4.22
N VAL A 136 10.01 -2.38 -3.63
CA VAL A 136 10.03 -1.72 -2.32
C VAL A 136 9.26 -0.40 -2.33
N LYS A 137 9.38 0.38 -3.42
CA LYS A 137 8.59 1.60 -3.60
C LYS A 137 7.09 1.33 -3.55
N PHE A 138 6.63 0.26 -4.20
CA PHE A 138 5.23 -0.14 -4.16
C PHE A 138 4.80 -0.56 -2.75
N LEU A 139 5.63 -1.31 -2.03
CA LEU A 139 5.35 -1.71 -0.65
C LEU A 139 5.20 -0.51 0.29
N ILE A 140 6.10 0.47 0.21
CA ILE A 140 6.04 1.71 1.02
C ILE A 140 4.76 2.48 0.68
N LEU A 141 4.48 2.66 -0.60
CA LEU A 141 3.32 3.42 -1.05
C LEU A 141 2.02 2.81 -0.54
N ILE A 142 1.85 1.49 -0.73
CA ILE A 142 0.67 0.77 -0.26
C ILE A 142 0.59 0.80 1.27
N ALA A 143 1.71 0.60 1.97
CA ALA A 143 1.74 0.68 3.43
C ALA A 143 1.22 2.03 3.91
N LYS A 144 1.88 3.13 3.54
CA LYS A 144 1.51 4.48 3.98
C LYS A 144 0.05 4.82 3.68
N LEU A 145 -0.44 4.53 2.47
CA LEU A 145 -1.83 4.80 2.12
C LEU A 145 -2.81 3.94 2.92
N LEU A 146 -2.50 2.68 3.20
CA LEU A 146 -3.32 1.83 4.06
C LEU A 146 -3.35 2.35 5.50
N MET A 147 -2.25 2.93 6.00
CA MET A 147 -2.23 3.54 7.32
C MET A 147 -3.18 4.73 7.43
N PHE A 148 -3.13 5.65 6.45
CA PHE A 148 -4.05 6.78 6.40
C PHE A 148 -5.50 6.32 6.23
N GLN A 149 -5.75 5.35 5.35
CA GLN A 149 -7.07 4.76 5.18
C GLN A 149 -7.59 4.19 6.51
N GLU A 150 -6.76 3.43 7.22
CA GLU A 150 -7.15 2.79 8.47
C GLU A 150 -7.48 3.80 9.57
N LYS A 151 -6.57 4.73 9.89
CA LYS A 151 -6.82 5.76 10.91
C LYS A 151 -8.03 6.63 10.59
N THR A 152 -8.22 6.96 9.30
CA THR A 152 -9.36 7.78 8.85
C THR A 152 -10.69 7.08 9.03
N ASN A 153 -10.75 5.76 8.78
CA ASN A 153 -11.99 5.00 8.86
C ASN A 153 -12.37 4.58 10.28
N ARG A 154 -11.37 4.27 11.12
CA ARG A 154 -11.58 3.92 12.53
C ARG A 154 -10.34 4.32 13.32
N ASN A 155 -10.48 5.26 14.25
CA ASN A 155 -9.38 5.68 15.11
C ASN A 155 -8.87 4.55 16.03
N ASP A 156 -9.70 3.54 16.30
CA ASP A 156 -9.35 2.34 17.07
C ASP A 156 -8.90 1.15 16.20
N ALA A 157 -8.86 1.30 14.87
CA ALA A 157 -8.33 0.28 13.97
C ALA A 157 -6.81 0.38 13.89
N TYR A 158 -6.15 -0.71 14.26
CA TYR A 158 -4.69 -0.84 14.25
C TYR A 158 -4.24 -2.13 13.58
N MET A 159 -5.03 -2.75 12.70
CA MET A 159 -4.69 -3.98 12.00
C MET A 159 -3.37 -3.86 11.23
N PHE A 160 -3.15 -2.79 10.46
CA PHE A 160 -1.88 -2.61 9.75
C PHE A 160 -0.71 -2.43 10.72
N ARG A 161 -0.89 -1.59 11.76
CA ARG A 161 0.12 -1.41 12.80
C ARG A 161 0.43 -2.72 13.54
N THR A 162 -0.60 -3.49 13.87
CA THR A 162 -0.49 -4.79 14.55
C THR A 162 0.26 -5.78 13.68
N LEU A 163 0.01 -5.79 12.37
CA LEU A 163 0.76 -6.59 11.42
C LEU A 163 2.24 -6.18 11.39
N LEU A 164 2.55 -4.88 11.35
CA LEU A 164 3.92 -4.39 11.39
C LEU A 164 4.65 -4.82 12.66
N VAL A 165 4.01 -4.68 13.83
CA VAL A 165 4.56 -5.12 15.12
C VAL A 165 4.79 -6.64 15.14
N ALA A 166 3.83 -7.43 14.65
CA ALA A 166 3.96 -8.88 14.58
C ALA A 166 5.14 -9.32 13.70
N LEU A 167 5.33 -8.66 12.54
CA LEU A 167 6.44 -8.91 11.64
C LEU A 167 7.79 -8.48 12.24
N GLU A 168 7.85 -7.33 12.93
CA GLU A 168 9.07 -6.78 13.52
C GLU A 168 9.57 -7.64 14.69
N ASN A 169 8.65 -8.06 15.56
CA ASN A 169 8.91 -8.99 16.67
C ASN A 169 9.29 -10.41 16.20
N GLY A 170 9.13 -10.73 14.91
CA GLY A 170 9.38 -12.07 14.38
C GLY A 170 8.41 -13.11 14.93
N GLU A 171 7.13 -12.73 15.06
CA GLU A 171 6.09 -13.66 15.52
C GLU A 171 5.90 -14.83 14.56
N ASP A 172 5.30 -15.90 15.06
CA ASP A 172 5.03 -17.10 14.25
C ASP A 172 4.16 -16.78 13.02
N ILE A 173 4.42 -17.48 11.91
CA ILE A 173 3.75 -17.26 10.62
C ILE A 173 2.23 -17.42 10.71
N PHE A 174 1.70 -18.33 11.53
CA PHE A 174 0.25 -18.48 11.73
C PHE A 174 -0.33 -17.25 12.40
N LYS A 175 0.39 -16.62 13.33
CA LYS A 175 -0.05 -15.37 13.98
C LYS A 175 -0.03 -14.21 12.97
N ILE A 176 1.02 -14.08 12.17
CA ILE A 176 1.13 -13.05 11.13
C ILE A 176 0.02 -13.20 10.08
N VAL A 177 -0.18 -14.42 9.57
CA VAL A 177 -1.24 -14.72 8.58
C VAL A 177 -2.61 -14.46 9.18
N SER A 178 -2.84 -14.85 10.43
CA SER A 178 -4.06 -14.56 11.18
C SER A 178 -4.34 -13.06 11.17
N VAL A 179 -3.43 -12.22 11.68
CA VAL A 179 -3.59 -10.75 11.69
C VAL A 179 -3.84 -10.20 10.28
N ALA A 180 -3.14 -10.69 9.27
CA ALA A 180 -3.25 -10.22 7.89
C ALA A 180 -4.50 -10.69 7.13
N THR A 181 -5.27 -11.63 7.69
CA THR A 181 -6.48 -12.21 7.08
C THR A 181 -7.76 -11.91 7.85
N HIS A 182 -7.67 -11.42 9.10
CA HIS A 182 -8.83 -11.03 9.89
C HIS A 182 -9.66 -9.96 9.16
N ARG A 183 -10.96 -10.23 9.04
CA ARG A 183 -11.98 -9.44 8.35
C ARG A 183 -12.98 -8.90 9.35
#